data_AF-A0A291HNH2-F1
#
_entry.id   AF-A0A291HNH2-F1
#
_cell.length_a   1.000
_cell.length_b   1.000
_cell.length_c   1.000
_cell.angle_alpha   90.00
_cell.angle_beta   90.00
_cell.angle_gamma   90.00
#
_symmetry.space_group_name_H-M   'P 1'
#
loop_
_entity.id
_entity.type
_entity.pdbx_description
1 polymer ?
#
loop_
_entity_poly.entity_id
_entity_poly.type
_entity_poly.pdbx_seq_one_letter_code
_entity_poly.pdbx_strand_id
1 'polypeptide(L)' 'MAEEKKSAYCKSCERRVVVFRKGTNHILHLLLSIITFGLWLIIWFGCAVKFGGWRCTECGSKRVQGVE' A
#
# COMPACT_ATOMS: atom_id res chain seq x y z
N MET A 1 1.66 1.37 -13.06
CA MET A 1 1.49 1.09 -11.61
C MET A 1 1.45 -0.41 -11.47
N ALA A 2 2.49 -1.02 -10.89
CA ALA A 2 2.50 -2.45 -10.65
C ALA A 2 1.75 -2.73 -9.34
N GLU A 3 0.67 -3.48 -9.41
CA GLU A 3 -0.06 -3.95 -8.24
C GLU A 3 0.64 -5.22 -7.75
N GLU A 4 1.20 -5.19 -6.56
CA GLU A 4 1.83 -6.38 -5.98
C GLU A 4 0.73 -7.31 -5.46
N LYS A 5 0.60 -8.48 -6.09
CA LYS A 5 -0.35 -9.53 -5.74
C LYS A 5 0.40 -10.72 -5.16
N LYS A 6 0.00 -11.17 -3.98
CA LYS A 6 0.57 -12.33 -3.29
C LYS A 6 -0.55 -13.22 -2.76
N SER A 7 -0.32 -14.52 -2.61
CA SER A 7 -1.29 -15.39 -1.94
C SER A 7 -1.02 -15.38 -0.43
N ALA A 8 -2.05 -15.12 0.36
CA ALA A 8 -1.96 -15.06 1.83
C ALA A 8 -3.19 -15.67 2.48
N TYR A 9 -3.09 -16.04 3.76
CA TYR A 9 -4.24 -16.52 4.51
C TYR A 9 -5.03 -15.33 5.07
N CYS A 10 -6.31 -15.22 4.71
CA CYS A 10 -7.18 -14.19 5.28
C CYS A 10 -7.97 -14.76 6.45
N LYS A 11 -7.80 -14.19 7.66
CA LYS A 11 -8.57 -14.61 8.84
C LYS A 11 -10.07 -14.31 8.73
N SER A 12 -10.48 -13.42 7.82
CA SER A 12 -11.90 -13.07 7.63
C SER A 12 -12.61 -13.98 6.64
N CYS A 13 -11.87 -14.65 5.74
CA CYS A 13 -12.42 -15.64 4.81
C CYS A 13 -12.06 -17.06 5.22
N GLU A 14 -11.22 -17.20 6.25
CA GLU A 14 -10.67 -18.46 6.78
C GLU A 14 -10.03 -19.37 5.72
N ARG A 15 -9.60 -18.76 4.61
CA ARG A 15 -9.05 -19.44 3.44
C ARG A 15 -7.86 -18.68 2.86
N ARG A 16 -7.06 -19.39 2.06
CA ARG A 16 -5.96 -18.78 1.30
C ARG A 16 -6.56 -18.00 0.12
N VAL A 17 -6.25 -16.72 0.06
CA VAL A 17 -6.79 -15.77 -0.94
C VAL A 17 -5.66 -14.94 -1.51
N VAL A 18 -5.90 -14.36 -2.68
CA VAL A 18 -4.97 -13.38 -3.23
C VAL A 18 -5.16 -12.08 -2.46
N VAL A 19 -4.04 -11.53 -1.98
CA VAL A 19 -3.97 -10.21 -1.38
C VAL A 19 -3.24 -9.29 -2.33
N PHE A 20 -3.69 -8.05 -2.40
CA PHE A 20 -3.06 -7.02 -3.21
C PHE A 20 -2.61 -5.88 -2.32
N ARG A 21 -1.49 -5.28 -2.70
CA ARG A 21 -0.97 -4.05 -2.12
C ARG A 21 -0.80 -3.05 -3.25
N LYS A 22 -1.46 -1.90 -3.12
CA LYS A 22 -1.09 -0.75 -3.93
C LYS A 22 0.25 -0.24 -3.42
N GLY A 23 1.30 -0.46 -4.19
CA GLY A 23 2.57 0.21 -3.99
C GLY A 23 2.35 1.71 -4.14
N THR A 24 2.60 2.48 -3.07
CA THR A 24 2.56 3.94 -3.16
C THR A 24 3.66 4.40 -4.09
N ASN A 25 3.32 5.24 -5.07
CA ASN A 25 4.28 5.84 -6.01
C ASN A 25 5.16 6.87 -5.27
N HIS A 26 6.20 6.39 -4.57
CA HIS A 26 7.20 7.26 -3.94
C HIS A 26 7.96 8.11 -4.98
N ILE A 27 8.02 7.65 -6.23
CA ILE A 27 8.71 8.31 -7.36
C ILE A 27 8.05 9.64 -7.74
N LEU A 28 6.71 9.68 -7.80
CA LEU A 28 5.99 10.91 -8.16
C LEU A 28 6.22 12.00 -7.11
N HIS A 29 6.35 11.60 -5.84
CA HIS A 29 6.60 12.52 -4.75
C HIS A 29 8.05 13.00 -4.67
N LEU A 30 9.02 12.15 -5.00
CA LEU A 30 10.41 12.56 -5.12
C LEU A 30 10.58 13.66 -6.18
N LEU A 31 9.90 13.51 -7.33
CA LEU A 31 9.92 14.49 -8.42
C LEU A 31 9.28 15.83 -8.03
N LEU A 32 8.15 15.79 -7.30
CA LEU A 32 7.43 16.99 -6.87
C LEU A 32 8.15 17.77 -5.76
N SER A 33 8.90 17.08 -4.89
CA SER A 33 9.75 17.68 -3.85
C SER A 33 10.87 18.55 -4.43
N ILE A 34 11.44 18.11 -5.56
CA ILE A 34 12.51 18.82 -6.27
C ILE A 34 11.95 20.09 -6.94
N ILE A 35 10.77 20.01 -7.56
CA ILE A 35 10.15 21.14 -8.29
C ILE A 35 9.68 22.25 -7.34
N THR A 36 9.34 21.94 -6.10
CA THR A 36 8.78 22.89 -5.11
C THR A 36 9.78 23.34 -4.04
N PHE A 37 11.10 23.17 -4.27
CA PHE A 37 12.15 23.56 -3.32
C PHE A 37 12.02 22.90 -1.92
N GLY A 38 11.50 21.67 -1.86
CA GLY A 38 11.37 20.91 -0.61
C GLY A 38 10.22 21.33 0.31
N LEU A 39 9.46 22.38 -0.03
CA LEU A 39 8.29 22.82 0.75
C LEU A 39 7.13 21.79 0.71
N TRP A 40 7.11 20.95 -0.32
CA TRP A 40 6.14 19.88 -0.51
C TRP A 40 6.41 18.62 0.34
N LEU A 41 7.57 18.51 0.99
CA LEU A 41 7.90 17.38 1.87
C LEU A 41 6.98 17.28 3.10
N ILE A 42 6.50 18.42 3.63
CA ILE A 42 5.65 18.46 4.83
C ILE A 42 4.27 17.83 4.56
N ILE A 43 3.65 18.18 3.43
CA ILE A 43 2.39 17.57 2.97
C ILE A 43 2.60 16.07 2.70
N TRP A 44 3.81 15.71 2.25
CA TRP A 44 4.12 14.32 1.97
C TRP A 44 4.19 13.44 3.21
N PHE A 45 4.79 13.91 4.30
CA PHE A 45 4.85 13.16 5.55
C PHE A 45 3.44 12.85 6.09
N GLY A 46 2.50 13.80 5.95
CA GLY A 46 1.10 13.59 6.30
C GLY A 46 0.37 12.59 5.40
N CYS A 47 0.73 12.53 4.11
CA CYS A 47 0.07 11.65 3.14
C CYS A 47 0.68 10.24 3.09
N ALA A 48 1.99 10.10 3.33
CA ALA A 48 2.72 8.82 3.39
C ALA A 48 2.21 7.92 4.53
N VAL A 49 1.66 8.50 5.59
CA VAL A 49 1.05 7.77 6.71
C VAL A 49 -0.22 7.01 6.31
N LYS A 50 -0.83 7.28 5.15
CA LYS A 50 -2.01 6.55 4.65
C LYS A 50 -1.64 5.18 4.06
N PHE A 51 -1.23 4.28 4.95
CA PHE A 51 -1.63 2.87 4.99
C PHE A 51 -1.68 2.11 3.65
N GLY A 52 -0.51 1.78 3.11
CA GLY A 52 -0.34 0.68 2.15
C GLY A 52 -0.33 -0.67 2.88
N GLY A 53 -1.47 -1.06 3.46
CA GLY A 53 -1.66 -2.39 4.07
C GLY A 53 -2.16 -3.40 3.04
N TRP A 54 -1.75 -4.66 3.18
CA TRP A 54 -2.26 -5.76 2.36
C TRP A 54 -3.79 -5.87 2.51
N ARG A 55 -4.49 -6.00 1.39
CA ARG A 55 -5.94 -6.18 1.36
C ARG A 55 -6.30 -7.47 0.65
N CYS A 56 -7.25 -8.20 1.22
CA CYS A 56 -7.88 -9.35 0.57
C CYS A 56 -8.68 -8.91 -0.67
N THR A 57 -8.56 -9.62 -1.80
CA THR A 57 -9.38 -9.39 -3.00
C THR A 57 -10.84 -9.77 -2.81
N GLU A 58 -11.12 -10.75 -1.96
CA GLU A 58 -12.46 -11.34 -1.79
C GLU A 58 -13.33 -10.55 -0.80
N CYS A 59 -12.78 -10.23 0.39
CA CYS A 59 -13.54 -9.59 1.46
C CYS A 59 -13.10 -8.15 1.77
N GLY A 60 -12.03 -7.65 1.15
CA GLY A 60 -11.48 -6.32 1.42
C GLY A 60 -10.84 -6.16 2.81
N SER A 61 -10.80 -7.21 3.63
CA SER A 61 -10.26 -7.17 4.99
C SER A 61 -8.73 -7.02 4.98
N LYS A 62 -8.21 -6.25 5.96
CA LYS A 62 -6.77 -6.04 6.18
C LYS A 62 -6.13 -7.12 7.06
N ARG A 63 -6.94 -8.04 7.60
CA ARG A 63 -6.50 -9.13 8.49
C ARG A 63 -6.00 -10.33 7.68
N VAL A 64 -4.82 -10.18 7.10
CA VAL A 64 -4.14 -11.22 6.31
C VAL A 64 -2.81 -11.59 6.96
N GLN A 65 -2.51 -12.89 7.02
CA GLN A 65 -1.33 -13.47 7.68
C GLN A 65 -0.55 -14.35 6.70
N GLY A 66 0.76 -14.49 6.95
CA GLY A 66 1.67 -15.25 6.08
C GLY A 66 2.10 -14.49 4.82
N VAL A 67 2.25 -13.16 4.92
CA VAL A 67 2.77 -12.31 3.85
C VAL A 67 4.23 -11.94 4.16
N GLU A 68 5.12 -12.92 4.10
CA GLU A 68 6.58 -12.75 4.25
C GLU A 68 7.26 -12.61 2.90
#